data_AF-A0A7L3W8F0-F1
#
_entry.id   AF-A0A7L3W8F0-F1
#
_cell.length_a   1.000
_cell.length_b   1.000
_cell.length_c   1.000
_cell.angle_alpha   90.00
_cell.angle_beta   90.00
_cell.angle_gamma   90.00
#
_symmetry.space_group_name_H-M   'P 1'
#
loop_
_entity.id
_entity.type
_entity.pdbx_description
1 polymer ?
#
loop_
_entity_poly.entity_id
_entity_poly.type
_entity_poly.pdbx_seq_one_letter_code
_entity_poly.pdbx_strand_id
1 'polypeptide(L)'
;PLPCLLLQLFLEKYGYFSGLGAGTHSPNAFAEALRDFQRVTHLPLSGVLDAPTLHQMALPRCGTGDGERGAAGAHRASATRRHRRTTQHGARCGAELAPLADGRWYKRHLTYRVVNWPPYLPQHEVRRAVRAAFELWSNVSSLVFWEAQDGPADIRLTFFHGDHNDGLNNAFDGPGGALAHAFFPLRGEAHFDSAERWSLHSGKGRNLFVVVAHEVGHTLGLEHSPVKSALMSPYYKKLSKDFVLSWDDILAVQNLYGKPSKGLAIQLPGKVFTHFQDWSTDLHGGDQQQRSLSAYYCHSFFDAITADADHNLYIFKGSHYWVVPASGNASHPRPLQTRWPGLPAGIDACAWSQLSRKFYFFKG
;
A
#
# COMPACT_ATOMS: atom_id res chain seq x y z
N PRO A 1 15.14 -31.90 -9.04
CA PRO A 1 14.75 -32.07 -7.62
C PRO A 1 14.94 -30.81 -6.76
N LEU A 2 16.13 -30.19 -6.73
CA LEU A 2 16.42 -28.97 -5.95
C LEU A 2 15.57 -27.72 -6.33
N PRO A 3 15.26 -27.45 -7.62
CA PRO A 3 14.44 -26.29 -7.99
C PRO A 3 13.00 -26.38 -7.46
N CYS A 4 12.38 -27.58 -7.49
CA CYS A 4 11.03 -27.77 -6.97
C CYS A 4 10.94 -27.55 -5.46
N LEU A 5 11.98 -27.95 -4.70
CA LEU A 5 11.98 -27.79 -3.25
C LEU A 5 12.01 -26.31 -2.84
N LEU A 6 12.86 -25.50 -3.48
CA LEU A 6 12.94 -24.06 -3.22
C LEU A 6 11.62 -23.34 -3.54
N LEU A 7 10.92 -23.77 -4.59
CA LEU A 7 9.63 -23.19 -4.98
C LEU A 7 8.49 -23.61 -4.07
N GLN A 8 8.54 -24.84 -3.55
CA GLN A 8 7.61 -25.27 -2.52
C GLN A 8 7.79 -24.44 -1.25
N LEU A 9 9.04 -24.22 -0.81
CA LEU A 9 9.34 -23.35 0.32
C LEU A 9 8.87 -21.91 0.11
N PHE A 10 8.94 -21.38 -1.12
CA PHE A 10 8.36 -20.08 -1.45
C PHE A 10 6.84 -20.08 -1.23
N LEU A 11 6.12 -21.06 -1.78
CA LEU A 11 4.67 -21.13 -1.66
C LEU A 11 4.23 -21.35 -0.21
N GLU A 12 5.01 -22.11 0.57
CA GLU A 12 4.83 -22.26 2.02
C GLU A 12 5.06 -20.95 2.77
N LYS A 13 6.18 -20.26 2.51
CA LYS A 13 6.53 -18.97 3.13
C LYS A 13 5.43 -17.93 2.94
N TYR A 14 4.87 -17.84 1.73
CA TYR A 14 3.85 -16.85 1.40
C TYR A 14 2.40 -17.32 1.64
N GLY A 15 2.22 -18.51 2.22
CA GLY A 15 0.92 -18.97 2.71
C GLY A 15 -0.05 -19.51 1.64
N TYR A 16 0.47 -20.06 0.55
CA TYR A 16 -0.35 -20.62 -0.55
C TYR A 16 -0.79 -22.07 -0.32
N PHE A 17 -0.36 -22.71 0.77
CA PHE A 17 -0.80 -24.06 1.12
C PHE A 17 -1.81 -24.06 2.26
N SER A 18 -2.93 -24.77 2.06
CA SER A 18 -3.97 -24.97 3.06
C SER A 18 -3.54 -26.03 4.08
N GLY A 19 -2.94 -25.61 5.20
CA GLY A 19 -2.64 -26.46 6.36
C GLY A 19 -1.31 -26.15 7.03
N LEU A 20 -1.31 -26.11 8.36
CA LEU A 20 -0.09 -25.96 9.16
C LEU A 20 0.68 -27.29 9.17
N GLY A 21 1.63 -27.44 8.25
CA GLY A 21 2.56 -28.57 8.25
C GLY A 21 3.63 -28.42 7.18
N ALA A 22 4.88 -28.21 7.61
CA ALA A 22 6.04 -28.36 6.75
C ALA A 22 6.14 -29.83 6.33
N GLY A 23 5.89 -30.12 5.05
CA GLY A 23 5.87 -31.48 4.54
C GLY A 23 5.62 -31.54 3.05
N THR A 24 6.02 -32.65 2.41
CA THR A 24 5.80 -32.91 0.97
C THR A 24 4.33 -32.74 0.61
N HIS A 25 4.00 -31.64 -0.07
CA HIS A 25 2.68 -31.38 -0.61
C HIS A 25 2.41 -32.30 -1.81
N SER A 26 1.15 -32.73 -1.97
CA SER A 26 0.76 -33.53 -3.13
C SER A 26 0.92 -32.71 -4.42
N PRO A 27 1.16 -33.34 -5.59
CA PRO A 27 1.24 -32.61 -6.86
C PRO A 27 0.00 -31.75 -7.14
N ASN A 28 -1.18 -32.22 -6.71
CA ASN A 28 -2.43 -31.47 -6.84
C ASN A 28 -2.45 -30.24 -5.92
N ALA A 29 -2.03 -30.38 -4.66
CA ALA A 29 -1.94 -29.25 -3.74
C ALA A 29 -0.93 -28.20 -4.23
N PHE A 30 0.19 -28.63 -4.81
CA PHE A 30 1.17 -27.72 -5.43
C PHE A 30 0.59 -26.97 -6.63
N ALA A 31 -0.15 -27.65 -7.51
CA ALA A 31 -0.80 -27.01 -8.65
C ALA A 31 -1.87 -25.98 -8.23
N GLU A 32 -2.65 -26.26 -7.18
CA GLU A 32 -3.62 -25.30 -6.63
C GLU A 32 -2.92 -24.09 -6.00
N ALA A 33 -1.87 -24.30 -5.19
CA ALA A 33 -1.07 -23.22 -4.62
C ALA A 33 -0.47 -22.31 -5.71
N LEU A 34 -0.02 -22.90 -6.82
CA LEU A 34 0.43 -22.14 -7.99
C LEU A 34 -0.69 -21.35 -8.67
N ARG A 35 -1.91 -21.89 -8.77
CA ARG A 35 -3.06 -21.15 -9.31
C ARG A 35 -3.40 -19.96 -8.44
N ASP A 36 -3.34 -20.12 -7.12
CA ASP A 36 -3.59 -19.03 -6.18
C ASP A 36 -2.53 -17.94 -6.29
N PHE A 37 -1.25 -18.33 -6.39
CA PHE A 37 -0.16 -17.39 -6.69
C PHE A 37 -0.37 -16.65 -8.00
N GLN A 38 -0.68 -17.37 -9.08
CA GLN A 38 -0.93 -16.79 -10.41
C GLN A 38 -2.13 -15.83 -10.38
N ARG A 39 -3.16 -16.13 -9.59
CA ARG A 39 -4.32 -15.26 -9.40
C ARG A 39 -3.94 -13.93 -8.75
N VAL A 40 -3.22 -13.98 -7.63
CA VAL A 40 -2.77 -12.78 -6.90
C VAL A 40 -1.82 -11.93 -7.75
N THR A 41 -1.00 -12.56 -8.58
CA THR A 41 -0.02 -11.88 -9.45
C THR A 41 -0.55 -11.51 -10.84
N HIS A 42 -1.80 -11.86 -11.15
CA HIS A 42 -2.46 -11.67 -12.45
C HIS A 42 -1.70 -12.30 -13.62
N LEU A 43 -1.21 -13.52 -13.39
CA LEU A 43 -0.70 -14.40 -14.42
C LEU A 43 -1.81 -15.37 -14.88
N PRO A 44 -1.69 -15.98 -16.07
CA PRO A 44 -2.61 -17.01 -16.51
C PRO A 44 -2.67 -18.17 -15.50
N LEU A 45 -3.89 -18.61 -15.13
CA LEU A 45 -4.15 -19.64 -14.12
C LEU A 45 -3.88 -21.06 -14.64
N SER A 46 -2.64 -21.34 -15.03
CA SER A 46 -2.25 -22.66 -15.53
C SER A 46 -2.10 -23.70 -14.41
N GLY A 47 -1.69 -23.27 -13.21
CA GLY A 47 -1.20 -24.17 -12.15
C GLY A 47 0.11 -24.85 -12.53
N VAL A 48 0.78 -24.32 -13.55
CA VAL A 48 2.05 -24.83 -14.07
C VAL A 48 3.13 -23.80 -13.81
N LEU A 49 4.31 -24.30 -13.44
CA LEU A 49 5.50 -23.50 -13.25
C LEU A 49 6.10 -23.10 -14.61
N ASP A 50 5.54 -22.06 -15.22
CA ASP A 50 6.03 -21.48 -16.47
C ASP A 50 7.06 -20.35 -16.24
N ALA A 51 7.73 -19.92 -17.31
CA ALA A 51 8.75 -18.88 -17.22
C ALA A 51 8.23 -17.54 -16.65
N PRO A 52 7.00 -17.06 -16.99
CA PRO A 52 6.41 -15.89 -16.34
C PRO A 52 6.22 -16.07 -14.83
N THR A 53 5.74 -17.23 -14.39
CA THR A 53 5.57 -17.54 -12.96
C THR A 53 6.90 -17.51 -12.22
N LEU A 54 7.93 -18.16 -12.77
CA LEU A 54 9.28 -18.15 -12.20
C LEU A 54 9.89 -16.76 -12.14
N HIS A 55 9.72 -15.98 -13.20
CA HIS A 55 10.19 -14.59 -13.23
C HIS A 55 9.51 -13.76 -12.14
N GLN A 56 8.20 -13.91 -11.97
CA GLN A 56 7.45 -13.21 -10.95
C GLN A 56 7.89 -13.59 -9.54
N MET A 57 8.09 -14.89 -9.25
CA MET A 57 8.56 -15.36 -7.93
C MET A 57 9.96 -14.84 -7.56
N ALA A 58 10.79 -14.52 -8.56
CA ALA A 58 12.14 -13.99 -8.35
C ALA A 58 12.18 -12.46 -8.12
N LEU A 59 11.05 -11.75 -8.28
CA LEU A 59 11.01 -10.31 -8.07
C LEU A 59 11.02 -9.98 -6.56
N PRO A 60 11.70 -8.87 -6.17
CA PRO A 60 11.70 -8.42 -4.78
C PRO A 60 10.28 -8.07 -4.32
N ARG A 61 9.97 -8.44 -3.09
CA ARG A 61 8.61 -8.33 -2.52
C ARG A 61 8.64 -8.15 -1.00
N CYS A 62 7.47 -7.86 -0.44
CA CYS A 62 7.21 -7.99 0.98
C CYS A 62 7.25 -9.47 1.40
N GLY A 63 7.81 -9.73 2.57
CA GLY A 63 7.97 -11.03 3.22
C GLY A 63 6.72 -11.52 3.95
N THR A 64 5.71 -10.66 4.12
CA THR A 64 4.41 -11.02 4.70
C THR A 64 3.67 -11.99 3.76
N GLY A 65 2.91 -12.94 4.32
CA GLY A 65 2.13 -13.90 3.54
C GLY A 65 1.00 -13.25 2.72
N ASP A 66 0.71 -13.84 1.56
CA ASP A 66 -0.38 -13.40 0.65
C ASP A 66 -1.72 -14.06 0.96
N GLY A 67 -1.71 -15.18 1.68
CA GLY A 67 -2.90 -15.98 1.96
C GLY A 67 -3.90 -15.25 2.84
N GLU A 68 -5.17 -15.22 2.40
CA GLU A 68 -6.29 -14.68 3.15
C GLU A 68 -6.36 -15.33 4.54
N ARG A 69 -6.24 -14.54 5.61
CA ARG A 69 -6.63 -14.98 6.95
C ARG A 69 -8.14 -15.26 7.07
N GLY A 70 -8.91 -15.00 6.00
CA GLY A 70 -10.37 -15.15 5.90
C GLY A 70 -10.92 -16.54 5.53
N ALA A 71 -10.11 -17.49 5.04
CA ALA A 71 -10.62 -18.81 4.65
C ALA A 71 -10.93 -19.75 5.84
N ALA A 72 -10.57 -19.39 7.07
CA ALA A 72 -10.97 -20.11 8.28
C ALA A 72 -12.45 -19.85 8.68
N GLY A 73 -13.08 -18.80 8.14
CA GLY A 73 -14.48 -18.45 8.42
C GLY A 73 -15.50 -19.05 7.43
N ALA A 74 -15.09 -19.31 6.18
CA ALA A 74 -16.02 -19.74 5.12
C ALA A 74 -16.32 -21.25 5.13
N HIS A 75 -15.44 -22.09 5.71
CA HIS A 75 -15.62 -23.54 5.72
C HIS A 75 -16.46 -24.11 6.89
N ARG A 76 -16.98 -23.26 7.79
CA ARG A 76 -17.91 -23.71 8.85
C ARG A 76 -19.39 -23.72 8.44
N ALA A 77 -19.73 -23.29 7.21
CA ALA A 77 -21.10 -23.27 6.70
C ALA A 77 -21.58 -24.60 6.09
N SER A 78 -20.92 -25.73 6.36
CA SER A 78 -21.37 -27.05 5.92
C SER A 78 -21.12 -28.13 6.98
N ALA A 79 -21.69 -27.92 8.16
CA ALA A 79 -21.88 -28.98 9.15
C ALA A 79 -23.14 -28.73 9.99
N THR A 80 -24.28 -28.47 9.35
CA THR A 80 -25.58 -28.55 10.01
C THR A 80 -26.04 -30.00 10.08
N ARG A 81 -25.65 -30.72 11.14
CA ARG A 81 -26.46 -31.86 11.60
C ARG A 81 -26.35 -32.10 13.11
N ARG A 82 -27.56 -32.07 13.70
CA ARG A 82 -28.01 -32.71 14.95
C ARG A 82 -27.73 -32.01 16.27
N HIS A 83 -28.78 -31.34 16.73
CA HIS A 83 -29.14 -31.22 18.13
C HIS A 83 -28.84 -32.48 18.95
N ARG A 84 -28.07 -32.32 20.02
CA ARG A 84 -28.37 -32.98 21.29
C ARG A 84 -27.89 -32.11 22.45
N ARG A 85 -28.85 -31.70 23.28
CA ARG A 85 -28.61 -31.08 24.59
C ARG A 85 -27.98 -32.10 25.53
N THR A 86 -26.93 -31.71 26.24
CA THR A 86 -26.62 -32.25 27.56
C THR A 86 -25.85 -31.19 28.35
N THR A 87 -26.39 -30.91 29.54
CA THR A 87 -25.86 -30.08 30.60
C THR A 87 -24.75 -30.82 31.35
N GLN A 88 -23.66 -30.15 31.74
CA GLN A 88 -23.18 -30.02 33.13
C GLN A 88 -21.73 -29.53 33.21
N HIS A 89 -21.55 -28.57 34.12
CA HIS A 89 -20.39 -28.17 34.93
C HIS A 89 -18.99 -28.70 34.63
N GLY A 90 -18.04 -27.76 34.57
CA GLY A 90 -16.61 -28.00 34.76
C GLY A 90 -15.80 -26.72 34.57
N ALA A 91 -15.62 -25.95 35.64
CA ALA A 91 -14.67 -24.83 35.66
C ALA A 91 -13.24 -25.37 35.53
N ARG A 92 -12.53 -24.95 34.47
CA ARG A 92 -11.06 -24.96 34.45
C ARG A 92 -10.53 -23.72 33.75
N CYS A 93 -9.56 -23.14 34.44
CA CYS A 93 -8.79 -21.96 34.11
C CYS A 93 -8.16 -22.07 32.72
N GLY A 94 -8.24 -20.98 31.96
CA GLY A 94 -7.71 -20.89 30.60
C GLY A 94 -8.44 -19.78 29.86
N ALA A 95 -8.33 -18.54 30.34
CA ALA A 95 -8.69 -17.38 29.55
C ALA A 95 -7.64 -17.25 28.43
N GLU A 96 -7.73 -18.14 27.44
CA GLU A 96 -7.18 -17.90 26.12
C GLU A 96 -7.90 -16.64 25.64
N LEU A 97 -7.18 -15.52 25.69
CA LEU A 97 -7.61 -14.24 25.16
C LEU A 97 -8.12 -14.51 23.75
N ALA A 98 -9.45 -14.50 23.60
CA ALA A 98 -10.07 -14.51 22.29
C ALA A 98 -9.36 -13.42 21.46
N PRO A 99 -8.79 -13.75 20.29
CA PRO A 99 -8.14 -12.74 19.46
C PRO A 99 -9.14 -11.63 19.23
N LEU A 100 -8.77 -10.39 19.55
CA LEU A 100 -9.58 -9.21 19.25
C LEU A 100 -10.02 -9.31 17.79
N ALA A 101 -11.32 -9.54 17.59
CA ALA A 101 -11.89 -10.14 16.38
C ALA A 101 -11.84 -9.27 15.11
N ASP A 102 -11.11 -8.15 15.13
CA ASP A 102 -11.14 -7.14 14.05
C ASP A 102 -9.77 -6.86 13.40
N GLY A 103 -8.68 -7.53 13.81
CA GLY A 103 -7.38 -7.38 13.15
C GLY A 103 -6.81 -5.95 13.10
N ARG A 104 -7.35 -5.03 13.93
CA ARG A 104 -7.07 -3.59 13.95
C ARG A 104 -6.65 -3.10 15.33
N TRP A 105 -6.06 -1.92 15.41
CA TRP A 105 -5.82 -1.24 16.68
C TRP A 105 -7.14 -0.77 17.33
N TYR A 106 -7.27 -1.00 18.64
CA TYR A 106 -8.42 -0.52 19.41
C TYR A 106 -8.39 1.00 19.66
N LYS A 107 -7.22 1.62 19.49
CA LYS A 107 -6.97 3.05 19.71
C LYS A 107 -6.58 3.76 18.42
N ARG A 108 -6.74 5.09 18.41
CA ARG A 108 -6.47 5.96 17.27
C ARG A 108 -5.11 6.65 17.33
N HIS A 109 -4.63 6.87 18.55
CA HIS A 109 -3.35 7.50 18.81
C HIS A 109 -2.33 6.38 18.97
N LEU A 110 -1.47 6.23 17.98
CA LEU A 110 -0.44 5.20 17.91
C LEU A 110 0.92 5.84 18.04
N THR A 111 1.79 5.20 18.80
CA THR A 111 3.18 5.59 18.94
C THR A 111 4.05 4.72 18.06
N TYR A 112 5.07 5.30 17.42
CA TYR A 112 6.05 4.53 16.66
C TYR A 112 7.48 4.86 17.08
N ARG A 113 8.39 3.91 16.84
CA ARG A 113 9.82 4.09 17.12
C ARG A 113 10.68 3.42 16.06
N VAL A 114 11.65 4.17 15.55
CA VAL A 114 12.75 3.63 14.74
C VAL A 114 13.84 3.14 15.70
N VAL A 115 14.03 1.83 15.80
CA VAL A 115 14.94 1.19 16.76
C VAL A 115 16.40 1.32 16.31
N ASN A 116 16.65 1.07 15.03
CA ASN A 116 17.95 1.20 14.37
C ASN A 116 17.74 1.55 12.89
N TRP A 117 18.82 1.80 12.14
CA TRP A 117 18.78 2.09 10.70
C TRP A 117 20.12 1.75 10.04
N PRO A 118 20.18 1.62 8.71
CA PRO A 118 21.43 1.36 8.00
C PRO A 118 22.44 2.50 8.26
N PRO A 119 23.67 2.20 8.71
CA PRO A 119 24.61 3.21 9.20
C PRO A 119 25.10 4.18 8.12
N TYR A 120 25.01 3.78 6.85
CA TYR A 120 25.38 4.61 5.71
C TYR A 120 24.30 5.63 5.31
N LEU A 121 23.10 5.57 5.90
CA LEU A 121 22.04 6.55 5.69
C LEU A 121 22.04 7.59 6.83
N PRO A 122 21.93 8.89 6.52
CA PRO A 122 21.84 9.92 7.56
C PRO A 122 20.56 9.74 8.38
N GLN A 123 20.70 9.65 9.71
CA GLN A 123 19.59 9.40 10.64
C GLN A 123 18.41 10.37 10.44
N HIS A 124 18.70 11.66 10.27
CA HIS A 124 17.66 12.68 10.10
C HIS A 124 16.82 12.46 8.84
N GLU A 125 17.41 11.96 7.76
CA GLU A 125 16.67 11.66 6.52
C GLU A 125 15.84 10.39 6.67
N VAL A 126 16.37 9.37 7.35
CA VAL A 126 15.62 8.15 7.69
C VAL A 126 14.39 8.50 8.52
N ARG A 127 14.54 9.29 9.59
CA ARG A 127 13.42 9.73 10.43
C ARG A 127 12.39 10.56 9.63
N ARG A 128 12.84 11.41 8.69
CA ARG A 128 11.94 12.12 7.77
C ARG A 128 11.16 11.15 6.88
N ALA A 129 11.82 10.18 6.26
CA ALA A 129 11.17 9.18 5.41
C ALA A 129 10.14 8.35 6.20
N VAL A 130 10.51 7.88 7.40
CA VAL A 130 9.59 7.12 8.26
C VAL A 130 8.39 7.97 8.68
N ARG A 131 8.62 9.20 9.13
CA ARG A 131 7.54 10.13 9.48
C ARG A 131 6.58 10.32 8.32
N ALA A 132 7.11 10.56 7.12
CA ALA A 132 6.32 10.77 5.92
C ALA A 132 5.49 9.52 5.56
N ALA A 133 6.01 8.32 5.82
CA ALA A 133 5.29 7.06 5.62
C ALA A 133 4.11 6.90 6.60
N PHE A 134 4.26 7.33 7.85
CA PHE A 134 3.13 7.39 8.80
C PHE A 134 2.11 8.48 8.42
N GLU A 135 2.59 9.65 7.99
CA GLU A 135 1.73 10.76 7.55
C GLU A 135 0.83 10.36 6.39
N LEU A 136 1.36 9.56 5.45
CA LEU A 136 0.61 9.01 4.34
C LEU A 136 -0.66 8.26 4.79
N TRP A 137 -0.59 7.48 5.86
CA TRP A 137 -1.75 6.77 6.42
C TRP A 137 -2.64 7.66 7.29
N SER A 138 -2.09 8.58 8.07
CA SER A 138 -2.92 9.51 8.88
C SER A 138 -3.66 10.53 8.03
N ASN A 139 -3.13 10.91 6.86
CA ASN A 139 -3.78 11.87 5.96
C ASN A 139 -5.11 11.36 5.41
N VAL A 140 -5.27 10.04 5.34
CA VAL A 140 -6.45 9.39 4.74
C VAL A 140 -7.28 8.59 5.76
N SER A 141 -6.94 8.62 7.04
CA SER A 141 -7.66 7.91 8.11
C SER A 141 -7.84 8.78 9.37
N SER A 142 -8.59 8.30 10.36
CA SER A 142 -8.67 8.97 11.67
C SER A 142 -7.50 8.64 12.63
N LEU A 143 -6.44 7.99 12.14
CA LEU A 143 -5.27 7.65 12.93
C LEU A 143 -4.37 8.87 13.15
N VAL A 144 -3.71 8.90 14.30
CA VAL A 144 -2.72 9.91 14.67
C VAL A 144 -1.46 9.21 15.16
N PHE A 145 -0.31 9.60 14.61
CA PHE A 145 0.97 8.97 14.92
C PHE A 145 1.90 9.92 15.66
N TRP A 146 2.59 9.39 16.68
CA TRP A 146 3.61 10.13 17.42
C TRP A 146 4.89 9.31 17.53
N GLU A 147 6.03 9.93 17.23
CA GLU A 147 7.32 9.30 17.40
C GLU A 147 7.70 9.28 18.88
N ALA A 148 7.86 8.08 19.46
CA ALA A 148 8.31 7.91 20.83
C ALA A 148 9.81 8.16 20.94
N GLN A 149 10.22 8.96 21.93
CA GLN A 149 11.65 9.22 22.19
C GLN A 149 12.31 8.04 22.90
N ASP A 150 11.61 7.45 23.88
CA ASP A 150 12.07 6.34 24.70
C ASP A 150 10.92 5.40 25.09
N GLY A 151 11.27 4.23 25.65
CA GLY A 151 10.30 3.26 26.14
C GLY A 151 9.65 2.39 25.06
N PRO A 152 8.57 1.67 25.41
CA PRO A 152 7.79 0.87 24.48
C PRO A 152 6.99 1.78 23.52
N ALA A 153 6.85 1.33 22.27
CA ALA A 153 6.02 1.97 21.26
C ALA A 153 5.07 0.93 20.67
N ASP A 154 3.90 1.39 20.18
CA ASP A 154 2.92 0.51 19.55
C ASP A 154 3.45 -0.10 18.25
N ILE A 155 4.21 0.69 17.49
CA ILE A 155 4.81 0.29 16.22
C ILE A 155 6.33 0.42 16.28
N ARG A 156 7.06 -0.66 16.03
CA ARG A 156 8.53 -0.68 16.10
C ARG A 156 9.12 -1.02 14.74
N LEU A 157 9.99 -0.16 14.22
CA LEU A 157 10.70 -0.36 12.96
C LEU A 157 12.14 -0.76 13.26
N THR A 158 12.55 -1.95 12.81
CA THR A 158 13.88 -2.50 13.10
C THR A 158 14.50 -3.15 11.87
N PHE A 159 15.77 -2.93 11.64
CA PHE A 159 16.56 -3.55 10.57
C PHE A 159 17.32 -4.74 11.15
N PHE A 160 17.17 -5.90 10.52
CA PHE A 160 17.80 -7.16 10.93
C PHE A 160 18.54 -7.81 9.78
N HIS A 161 19.44 -8.75 10.09
CA HIS A 161 20.15 -9.55 9.10
C HIS A 161 19.79 -11.02 9.29
N GLY A 162 19.39 -11.71 8.23
CA GLY A 162 19.11 -13.15 8.28
C GLY A 162 18.03 -13.51 9.31
N ASP A 163 18.28 -14.57 10.10
CA ASP A 163 17.42 -14.96 11.22
C ASP A 163 17.49 -13.94 12.37
N HIS A 164 16.32 -13.56 12.86
CA HIS A 164 16.15 -12.56 13.91
C HIS A 164 15.07 -12.94 14.93
N ASN A 165 14.92 -14.26 15.17
CA ASN A 165 14.14 -14.84 16.28
C ASN A 165 12.64 -14.54 16.27
N ASP A 166 12.04 -14.25 15.11
CA ASP A 166 10.61 -14.01 14.95
C ASP A 166 9.90 -15.08 14.10
N GLY A 167 10.60 -16.19 13.82
CA GLY A 167 10.12 -17.38 13.12
C GLY A 167 11.02 -17.76 11.95
N LEU A 168 11.28 -19.06 11.77
CA LEU A 168 12.21 -19.54 10.72
C LEU A 168 11.82 -19.10 9.29
N ASN A 169 10.52 -18.96 9.01
CA ASN A 169 10.01 -18.52 7.71
C ASN A 169 10.19 -17.00 7.48
N ASN A 170 10.50 -16.25 8.53
CA ASN A 170 10.70 -14.80 8.50
C ASN A 170 12.18 -14.40 8.41
N ALA A 171 13.11 -15.37 8.41
CA ALA A 171 14.52 -15.08 8.20
C ALA A 171 14.72 -14.39 6.83
N PHE A 172 15.52 -13.32 6.82
CA PHE A 172 15.86 -12.61 5.59
C PHE A 172 16.84 -13.40 4.72
N ASP A 173 16.65 -13.32 3.41
CA ASP A 173 17.35 -14.09 2.39
C ASP A 173 18.53 -13.35 1.75
N GLY A 174 18.80 -12.11 2.18
CA GLY A 174 19.89 -11.29 1.67
C GLY A 174 19.43 -10.37 0.53
N PRO A 175 20.36 -9.86 -0.30
CA PRO A 175 20.02 -8.86 -1.31
C PRO A 175 19.06 -9.39 -2.39
N GLY A 176 17.87 -8.81 -2.47
CA GLY A 176 16.78 -9.27 -3.30
C GLY A 176 16.03 -10.44 -2.67
N GLY A 177 14.73 -10.54 -2.94
CA GLY A 177 13.84 -11.47 -2.25
C GLY A 177 12.91 -10.72 -1.31
N ALA A 178 12.91 -11.07 -0.02
CA ALA A 178 12.07 -10.42 0.98
C ALA A 178 12.74 -9.13 1.50
N LEU A 179 12.19 -7.98 1.12
CA LEU A 179 12.76 -6.67 1.49
C LEU A 179 12.53 -6.32 2.96
N ALA A 180 11.38 -6.72 3.47
CA ALA A 180 10.86 -6.42 4.79
C ALA A 180 9.64 -7.31 5.06
N HIS A 181 9.20 -7.38 6.30
CA HIS A 181 7.89 -7.93 6.68
C HIS A 181 7.38 -7.23 7.93
N ALA A 182 6.09 -7.38 8.18
CA ALA A 182 5.46 -6.76 9.32
C ALA A 182 4.47 -7.69 10.01
N PHE A 183 4.34 -7.46 11.32
CA PHE A 183 3.35 -8.07 12.16
C PHE A 183 2.18 -7.12 12.34
N PHE A 184 0.99 -7.69 12.14
CA PHE A 184 -0.30 -7.05 12.31
C PHE A 184 -0.48 -6.41 13.71
N PRO A 185 -1.54 -5.59 13.90
CA PRO A 185 -1.85 -4.96 15.18
C PRO A 185 -1.77 -5.91 16.38
N LEU A 186 -1.47 -5.36 17.56
CA LEU A 186 -1.07 -6.04 18.82
C LEU A 186 0.42 -6.38 18.91
N ARG A 187 1.03 -6.89 17.84
CA ARG A 187 2.49 -7.02 17.76
C ARG A 187 3.12 -5.72 17.27
N GLY A 188 2.64 -5.18 16.15
CA GLY A 188 3.06 -3.86 15.65
C GLY A 188 4.56 -3.76 15.37
N GLU A 189 5.14 -4.77 14.75
CA GLU A 189 6.58 -4.80 14.47
C GLU A 189 6.77 -4.81 12.96
N ALA A 190 7.65 -3.96 12.43
CA ALA A 190 8.06 -3.96 11.03
C ALA A 190 9.57 -4.20 10.97
N HIS A 191 9.96 -5.28 10.30
CA HIS A 191 11.34 -5.71 10.17
C HIS A 191 11.81 -5.49 8.74
N PHE A 192 13.02 -4.97 8.58
CA PHE A 192 13.59 -4.62 7.27
C PHE A 192 14.90 -5.38 7.08
N ASP A 193 15.14 -5.91 5.88
CA ASP A 193 16.40 -6.60 5.60
C ASP A 193 17.55 -5.59 5.54
N SER A 194 18.49 -5.70 6.46
CA SER A 194 19.70 -4.88 6.51
C SER A 194 20.72 -5.22 5.41
N ALA A 195 20.61 -6.38 4.77
CA ALA A 195 21.43 -6.74 3.61
C ALA A 195 21.03 -5.97 2.34
N GLU A 196 19.86 -5.33 2.35
CA GLU A 196 19.38 -4.55 1.23
C GLU A 196 20.10 -3.22 1.06
N ARG A 197 20.32 -2.82 -0.21
CA ARG A 197 20.84 -1.49 -0.52
C ARG A 197 19.72 -0.45 -0.50
N TRP A 198 19.38 0.02 0.68
CA TRP A 198 18.41 1.08 0.93
C TRP A 198 18.86 2.43 0.35
N SER A 199 17.92 3.17 -0.23
CA SER A 199 18.09 4.54 -0.70
C SER A 199 16.93 5.42 -0.26
N LEU A 200 17.20 6.69 -0.03
CA LEU A 200 16.17 7.70 0.31
C LEU A 200 15.72 8.50 -0.93
N HIS A 201 16.54 8.47 -1.98
CA HIS A 201 16.33 9.17 -3.24
C HIS A 201 15.99 8.20 -4.38
N SER A 202 15.43 8.73 -5.46
CA SER A 202 15.24 8.00 -6.71
C SER A 202 16.61 7.71 -7.34
N GLY A 203 16.99 6.43 -7.41
CA GLY A 203 18.30 6.08 -7.94
C GLY A 203 18.67 4.61 -7.74
N LYS A 204 19.94 4.40 -7.40
CA LYS A 204 20.60 3.12 -7.26
C LYS A 204 20.28 2.46 -5.90
N GLY A 205 19.15 1.80 -5.75
CA GLY A 205 18.81 1.05 -4.54
C GLY A 205 17.32 0.76 -4.41
N ARG A 206 16.89 0.28 -3.23
CA ARG A 206 15.48 0.14 -2.85
C ARG A 206 15.07 1.35 -2.03
N ASN A 207 14.03 2.05 -2.49
CA ASN A 207 13.53 3.24 -1.81
C ASN A 207 12.93 2.88 -0.44
N LEU A 208 13.56 3.35 0.63
CA LEU A 208 13.18 3.04 2.00
C LEU A 208 11.78 3.54 2.35
N PHE A 209 11.41 4.74 1.90
CA PHE A 209 10.09 5.30 2.15
C PHE A 209 8.98 4.40 1.60
N VAL A 210 9.13 3.87 0.39
CA VAL A 210 8.12 2.99 -0.23
C VAL A 210 7.90 1.74 0.60
N VAL A 211 8.99 1.07 1.00
CA VAL A 211 8.89 -0.17 1.77
C VAL A 211 8.36 0.11 3.18
N VAL A 212 8.85 1.17 3.85
CA VAL A 212 8.31 1.56 5.17
C VAL A 212 6.82 1.88 5.08
N ALA A 213 6.36 2.61 4.06
CA ALA A 213 4.96 2.94 3.92
C ALA A 213 4.09 1.69 3.71
N HIS A 214 4.57 0.71 2.93
CA HIS A 214 3.94 -0.59 2.77
C HIS A 214 3.86 -1.36 4.10
N GLU A 215 4.99 -1.55 4.78
CA GLU A 215 5.02 -2.31 6.04
C GLU A 215 4.20 -1.65 7.14
N VAL A 216 4.16 -0.31 7.20
CA VAL A 216 3.27 0.40 8.13
C VAL A 216 1.83 0.01 7.85
N GLY A 217 1.39 -0.12 6.60
CA GLY A 217 0.04 -0.59 6.27
C GLY A 217 -0.30 -1.94 6.90
N HIS A 218 0.62 -2.90 6.89
CA HIS A 218 0.46 -4.18 7.60
C HIS A 218 0.39 -4.00 9.12
N THR A 219 1.22 -3.14 9.72
CA THR A 219 1.12 -2.85 11.17
C THR A 219 -0.21 -2.19 11.54
N LEU A 220 -0.93 -1.62 10.57
CA LEU A 220 -2.29 -1.09 10.73
C LEU A 220 -3.38 -2.13 10.47
N GLY A 221 -3.04 -3.32 10.00
CA GLY A 221 -3.99 -4.41 9.76
C GLY A 221 -4.40 -4.57 8.30
N LEU A 222 -3.74 -3.88 7.37
CA LEU A 222 -3.98 -4.06 5.94
C LEU A 222 -3.30 -5.33 5.44
N GLU A 223 -4.01 -6.10 4.62
CA GLU A 223 -3.45 -7.24 3.91
C GLU A 223 -2.89 -6.81 2.55
N HIS A 224 -2.21 -7.73 1.87
CA HIS A 224 -1.73 -7.46 0.52
C HIS A 224 -2.90 -7.22 -0.44
N SER A 225 -2.80 -6.13 -1.20
CA SER A 225 -3.79 -5.80 -2.23
C SER A 225 -3.51 -6.59 -3.50
N PRO A 226 -4.55 -7.17 -4.14
CA PRO A 226 -4.41 -7.71 -5.48
C PRO A 226 -4.20 -6.59 -6.52
N VAL A 227 -4.52 -5.34 -6.22
CA VAL A 227 -4.40 -4.25 -7.19
C VAL A 227 -2.93 -3.93 -7.45
N LYS A 228 -2.46 -4.14 -8.69
CA LYS A 228 -1.05 -3.92 -9.04
C LYS A 228 -0.56 -2.50 -8.71
N SER A 229 -1.38 -1.47 -8.84
CA SER A 229 -0.95 -0.09 -8.56
C SER A 229 -1.06 0.31 -7.09
N ALA A 230 -1.57 -0.56 -6.21
CA ALA A 230 -1.69 -0.28 -4.79
C ALA A 230 -0.33 -0.28 -4.10
N LEU A 231 -0.17 0.58 -3.09
CA LEU A 231 0.99 0.56 -2.22
C LEU A 231 1.08 -0.80 -1.52
N MET A 232 -0.04 -1.35 -1.05
CA MET A 232 -0.13 -2.67 -0.42
C MET A 232 0.01 -3.85 -1.41
N SER A 233 0.35 -3.63 -2.68
CA SER A 233 0.68 -4.73 -3.59
C SER A 233 1.97 -5.43 -3.13
N PRO A 234 2.03 -6.78 -3.12
CA PRO A 234 3.13 -7.51 -2.47
C PRO A 234 4.50 -7.27 -3.10
N TYR A 235 4.55 -6.97 -4.40
CA TYR A 235 5.81 -6.83 -5.13
C TYR A 235 6.31 -5.40 -5.13
N TYR A 236 7.61 -5.25 -4.89
CA TYR A 236 8.26 -3.96 -4.83
C TYR A 236 8.18 -3.21 -6.16
N LYS A 237 7.81 -1.93 -6.08
CA LYS A 237 7.75 -1.03 -7.23
C LYS A 237 8.50 0.24 -6.92
N LYS A 238 9.26 0.70 -7.90
CA LYS A 238 9.85 2.03 -7.84
C LYS A 238 8.71 3.04 -7.99
N LEU A 239 8.57 3.93 -7.02
CA LEU A 239 7.58 5.00 -7.06
C LEU A 239 7.77 5.81 -8.35
N SER A 240 6.73 5.92 -9.18
CA SER A 240 6.67 6.92 -10.25
C SER A 240 6.21 8.25 -9.64
N LYS A 241 6.53 9.38 -10.30
CA LYS A 241 6.30 10.75 -9.79
C LYS A 241 4.85 11.08 -9.42
N ASP A 242 3.88 10.23 -9.73
CA ASP A 242 2.45 10.56 -9.71
C ASP A 242 1.57 9.73 -8.75
N PHE A 243 2.13 8.83 -7.92
CA PHE A 243 1.26 7.92 -7.17
C PHE A 243 1.88 7.41 -5.87
N VAL A 244 1.27 7.71 -4.72
CA VAL A 244 1.72 7.15 -3.43
C VAL A 244 0.68 6.26 -2.76
N LEU A 245 -0.63 6.51 -2.95
CA LEU A 245 -1.71 5.65 -2.48
C LEU A 245 -2.76 5.44 -3.56
N SER A 246 -3.19 4.19 -3.76
CA SER A 246 -4.35 3.86 -4.58
C SER A 246 -5.65 4.04 -3.79
N TRP A 247 -6.77 4.09 -4.51
CA TRP A 247 -8.09 4.02 -3.89
C TRP A 247 -8.31 2.76 -3.06
N ASP A 248 -7.71 1.64 -3.47
CA ASP A 248 -7.80 0.38 -2.74
C ASP A 248 -7.16 0.51 -1.34
N ASP A 249 -5.97 1.11 -1.27
CA ASP A 249 -5.27 1.38 -0.02
C ASP A 249 -6.09 2.32 0.90
N ILE A 250 -6.64 3.39 0.32
CA ILE A 250 -7.43 4.41 1.05
C ILE A 250 -8.71 3.79 1.61
N LEU A 251 -9.45 3.02 0.80
CA LEU A 251 -10.67 2.37 1.24
C LEU A 251 -10.37 1.32 2.31
N ALA A 252 -9.31 0.54 2.15
CA ALA A 252 -8.94 -0.49 3.12
C ALA A 252 -8.64 0.12 4.50
N VAL A 253 -7.82 1.17 4.58
CA VAL A 253 -7.52 1.84 5.86
C VAL A 253 -8.74 2.58 6.43
N GLN A 254 -9.59 3.17 5.58
CA GLN A 254 -10.83 3.82 6.02
C GLN A 254 -11.90 2.82 6.48
N ASN A 255 -11.90 1.58 5.99
CA ASN A 255 -12.81 0.56 6.50
C ASN A 255 -12.43 0.13 7.92
N LEU A 256 -11.13 0.05 8.22
CA LEU A 256 -10.65 -0.25 9.57
C LEU A 256 -10.82 0.93 10.52
N TYR A 257 -10.51 2.13 10.03
CA TYR A 257 -10.27 3.29 10.87
C TYR A 257 -11.16 4.51 10.56
N GLY A 258 -12.02 4.48 9.56
CA GLY A 258 -12.81 5.64 9.16
C GLY A 258 -11.98 6.78 8.59
N LYS A 259 -12.68 7.79 8.08
CA LYS A 259 -12.11 8.99 7.45
C LYS A 259 -11.49 9.93 8.51
N PRO A 260 -10.59 10.85 8.09
CA PRO A 260 -10.04 11.87 8.99
C PRO A 260 -11.14 12.66 9.71
N SER A 261 -10.94 12.93 11.01
CA SER A 261 -11.94 13.59 11.89
C SER A 261 -12.02 15.11 11.70
N LYS A 262 -11.00 15.72 11.10
CA LYS A 262 -11.07 17.10 10.61
C LYS A 262 -11.83 17.05 9.29
N GLY A 263 -12.98 17.71 9.22
CA GLY A 263 -13.77 17.80 7.99
C GLY A 263 -12.89 18.21 6.81
N LEU A 264 -13.09 17.52 5.68
CA LEU A 264 -12.18 17.37 4.54
C LEU A 264 -11.11 16.30 4.81
N ALA A 265 -11.24 15.16 4.12
CA ALA A 265 -10.06 14.41 3.74
C ALA A 265 -9.09 15.44 3.16
N ILE A 266 -7.96 15.66 3.82
CA ILE A 266 -6.90 16.50 3.28
C ILE A 266 -6.64 15.87 1.91
N GLN A 267 -7.04 16.56 0.85
CA GLN A 267 -6.64 16.20 -0.50
C GLN A 267 -5.14 16.04 -0.40
N LEU A 268 -4.65 14.81 -0.58
CA LEU A 268 -3.24 14.52 -0.60
C LEU A 268 -2.61 15.55 -1.52
N PRO A 269 -1.78 16.47 -1.01
CA PRO A 269 -0.86 17.12 -1.90
C PRO A 269 0.11 15.99 -2.24
N GLY A 270 -0.02 15.44 -3.44
CA GLY A 270 1.14 14.94 -4.17
C GLY A 270 2.30 15.95 -4.16
N LYS A 271 2.05 17.21 -3.74
CA LYS A 271 2.99 18.29 -3.46
C LYS A 271 3.84 18.15 -2.18
N VAL A 272 3.54 17.29 -1.21
CA VAL A 272 4.45 17.15 -0.03
C VAL A 272 5.67 16.29 -0.36
N PHE A 273 5.58 15.41 -1.36
CA PHE A 273 6.69 14.53 -1.76
C PHE A 273 7.48 14.99 -2.99
N THR A 274 6.96 15.95 -3.78
CA THR A 274 7.79 16.67 -4.76
C THR A 274 8.96 17.40 -4.08
N HIS A 275 8.81 17.77 -2.80
CA HIS A 275 9.85 18.45 -2.03
C HIS A 275 11.10 17.60 -1.72
N PHE A 276 11.07 16.28 -1.93
CA PHE A 276 12.26 15.42 -1.85
C PHE A 276 12.89 15.10 -3.21
N GLN A 277 12.18 15.36 -4.31
CA GLN A 277 12.65 15.08 -5.68
C GLN A 277 13.12 16.34 -6.42
N ASP A 278 12.67 17.54 -6.04
CA ASP A 278 12.81 18.73 -6.88
C ASP A 278 13.98 19.69 -6.53
N TRP A 279 14.89 19.35 -5.61
CA TRP A 279 16.05 20.24 -5.36
C TRP A 279 17.17 20.15 -6.41
N SER A 280 17.15 19.18 -7.33
CA SER A 280 18.35 18.90 -8.16
C SER A 280 18.21 18.93 -9.68
N THR A 281 17.05 19.18 -10.30
CA THR A 281 16.95 18.95 -11.77
C THR A 281 16.32 20.02 -12.66
N ASP A 282 15.66 21.07 -12.16
CA ASP A 282 14.98 22.02 -13.06
C ASP A 282 15.75 23.34 -13.32
N LEU A 283 17.09 23.26 -13.38
CA LEU A 283 17.85 24.29 -14.09
C LEU A 283 18.24 23.91 -15.52
N HIS A 284 18.24 22.65 -15.95
CA HIS A 284 18.63 22.34 -17.34
C HIS A 284 17.99 21.05 -17.90
N GLY A 285 17.13 21.21 -18.91
CA GLY A 285 16.92 20.15 -19.92
C GLY A 285 15.48 20.00 -20.39
N GLY A 286 15.13 20.70 -21.47
CA GLY A 286 13.93 20.39 -22.23
C GLY A 286 14.15 19.17 -23.13
N ASP A 287 13.16 18.29 -23.23
CA ASP A 287 12.86 17.65 -24.51
C ASP A 287 11.42 17.14 -24.59
N GLN A 288 10.83 17.34 -25.77
CA GLN A 288 9.48 16.95 -26.15
C GLN A 288 9.48 15.52 -26.69
N GLN A 289 8.64 14.62 -26.15
CA GLN A 289 8.16 13.50 -26.96
C GLN A 289 6.74 13.09 -26.55
N GLN A 290 5.82 13.25 -27.51
CA GLN A 290 4.45 12.74 -27.54
C GLN A 290 4.36 11.27 -27.10
N ARG A 291 4.00 11.04 -25.84
CA ARG A 291 3.39 9.78 -25.39
C ARG A 291 1.87 9.95 -25.42
N SER A 292 1.19 8.95 -25.97
CA SER A 292 -0.26 8.92 -26.18
C SER A 292 -1.04 9.44 -24.97
N LEU A 293 -1.66 10.61 -25.13
CA LEU A 293 -2.47 11.29 -24.11
C LEU A 293 -3.65 10.44 -23.62
N SER A 294 -4.10 9.44 -24.40
CA SER A 294 -5.26 8.59 -24.07
C SER A 294 -5.04 7.70 -22.83
N ALA A 295 -3.81 7.25 -22.57
CA ALA A 295 -3.49 6.45 -21.38
C ALA A 295 -3.35 7.32 -20.12
N TYR A 296 -3.17 8.63 -20.27
CA TYR A 296 -2.93 9.56 -19.16
C TYR A 296 -4.23 9.91 -18.42
N TYR A 297 -5.37 9.94 -19.11
CA TYR A 297 -6.67 10.31 -18.52
C TYR A 297 -7.31 9.19 -17.68
N CYS A 298 -7.20 7.93 -18.12
CA CYS A 298 -7.88 6.80 -17.46
C CYS A 298 -7.20 6.34 -16.16
N HIS A 299 -5.98 6.83 -15.89
CA HIS A 299 -5.17 6.45 -14.72
C HIS A 299 -4.72 7.66 -13.89
N SER A 300 -5.31 8.84 -14.11
CA SER A 300 -4.99 10.06 -13.37
C SER A 300 -6.07 10.43 -12.36
N PHE A 301 -5.67 11.16 -11.32
CA PHE A 301 -6.56 11.93 -10.46
C PHE A 301 -6.57 13.40 -10.88
N PHE A 302 -7.68 14.07 -10.57
CA PHE A 302 -7.92 15.47 -10.92
C PHE A 302 -8.30 16.22 -9.65
N ASP A 303 -7.85 17.47 -9.56
CA ASP A 303 -8.12 18.33 -8.41
C ASP A 303 -9.61 18.69 -8.35
N ALA A 304 -10.23 18.94 -9.50
CA ALA A 304 -11.66 19.20 -9.61
C ALA A 304 -12.20 18.80 -10.99
N ILE A 305 -13.49 18.46 -11.03
CA ILE A 305 -14.25 18.27 -12.27
C ILE A 305 -15.59 18.99 -12.14
N THR A 306 -15.97 19.79 -13.12
CA THR A 306 -17.31 20.41 -13.20
C THR A 306 -17.78 20.47 -14.65
N ALA A 307 -19.09 20.58 -14.87
CA ALA A 307 -19.67 20.85 -16.18
C ALA A 307 -20.25 22.27 -16.25
N ASP A 308 -20.20 22.91 -17.41
CA ASP A 308 -20.97 24.12 -17.68
C ASP A 308 -22.37 23.80 -18.26
N ALA A 309 -23.16 24.84 -18.58
CA ALA A 309 -24.48 24.68 -19.18
C ALA A 309 -24.48 24.03 -20.57
N ASP A 310 -23.36 24.10 -21.28
CA ASP A 310 -23.23 23.57 -22.64
C ASP A 310 -22.70 22.12 -22.62
N HIS A 311 -22.73 21.48 -21.45
CA HIS A 311 -22.20 20.14 -21.20
C HIS A 311 -20.71 19.98 -21.50
N ASN A 312 -19.94 21.07 -21.48
CA ASN A 312 -18.49 20.96 -21.52
C ASN A 312 -17.99 20.58 -20.13
N LEU A 313 -17.26 19.47 -20.06
CA LEU A 313 -16.59 19.04 -18.84
C LEU A 313 -15.25 19.78 -18.71
N TYR A 314 -15.03 20.38 -17.55
CA TYR A 314 -13.80 21.03 -17.17
C TYR A 314 -13.11 20.16 -16.13
N ILE A 315 -11.87 19.79 -16.43
CA ILE A 315 -11.05 18.93 -15.60
C ILE A 315 -9.83 19.74 -15.17
N PHE A 316 -9.52 19.77 -13.88
CA PHE A 316 -8.45 20.61 -13.32
C PHE A 316 -7.37 19.75 -12.67
N LYS A 317 -6.09 20.10 -12.88
CA LYS A 317 -4.93 19.45 -12.23
C LYS A 317 -3.75 20.41 -12.16
N GLY A 318 -3.27 20.68 -10.95
CA GLY A 318 -2.22 21.66 -10.68
C GLY A 318 -2.56 23.03 -11.28
N SER A 319 -1.61 23.63 -11.98
CA SER A 319 -1.78 24.93 -12.63
C SER A 319 -2.46 24.86 -14.00
N HIS A 320 -3.08 23.73 -14.35
CA HIS A 320 -3.64 23.47 -15.68
C HIS A 320 -5.08 22.95 -15.63
N TYR A 321 -5.79 23.12 -16.74
CA TYR A 321 -7.12 22.55 -16.96
C TYR A 321 -7.30 22.05 -18.40
N TRP A 322 -8.24 21.12 -18.57
CA TRP A 322 -8.68 20.57 -19.84
C TRP A 322 -10.17 20.81 -20.00
N VAL A 323 -10.62 20.91 -21.25
CA VAL A 323 -12.04 20.95 -21.61
C VAL A 323 -12.34 19.75 -22.48
N VAL A 324 -13.36 18.99 -22.10
CA VAL A 324 -13.92 17.89 -22.89
C VAL A 324 -15.32 18.32 -23.31
N PRO A 325 -15.51 18.72 -24.58
CA PRO A 325 -16.82 19.02 -25.11
C PRO A 325 -17.69 17.76 -25.14
N ALA A 326 -19.00 17.92 -25.34
CA ALA A 326 -19.92 16.80 -25.50
C ALA A 326 -19.55 15.83 -26.65
N SER A 327 -18.74 16.28 -27.62
CA SER A 327 -18.18 15.44 -28.69
C SER A 327 -17.06 14.49 -28.24
N GLY A 328 -16.61 14.58 -26.98
CA GLY A 328 -15.69 13.63 -26.34
C GLY A 328 -14.19 13.89 -26.53
N ASN A 329 -13.79 14.80 -27.42
CA ASN A 329 -12.37 15.09 -27.65
C ASN A 329 -11.81 16.12 -26.65
N ALA A 330 -10.96 15.67 -25.74
CA ALA A 330 -10.29 16.52 -24.77
C ALA A 330 -9.31 17.51 -25.44
N SER A 331 -9.29 18.76 -24.95
CA SER A 331 -8.32 19.77 -25.36
C SER A 331 -6.90 19.44 -24.91
N HIS A 332 -5.89 20.15 -25.44
CA HIS A 332 -4.57 20.22 -24.80
C HIS A 332 -4.65 20.88 -23.41
N PRO A 333 -3.69 20.62 -22.51
CA PRO A 333 -3.63 21.29 -21.21
C PRO A 333 -3.49 22.80 -21.39
N ARG A 334 -4.35 23.56 -20.72
CA ARG A 334 -4.33 25.03 -20.74
C ARG A 334 -3.97 25.57 -19.37
N PRO A 335 -3.18 26.65 -19.26
CA PRO A 335 -2.86 27.23 -17.95
C PRO A 335 -4.11 27.81 -17.28
N LEU A 336 -4.32 27.48 -16.01
CA LEU A 336 -5.48 27.90 -15.23
C LEU A 336 -5.60 29.41 -15.14
N GLN A 337 -4.47 30.07 -14.84
CA GLN A 337 -4.40 31.52 -14.64
C GLN A 337 -4.60 32.33 -15.92
N THR A 338 -4.45 31.72 -17.11
CA THR A 338 -4.75 32.39 -18.37
C THR A 338 -6.25 32.67 -18.52
N ARG A 339 -7.11 31.73 -18.06
CA ARG A 339 -8.56 31.89 -18.15
C ARG A 339 -9.17 32.53 -16.91
N TRP A 340 -8.59 32.28 -15.74
CA TRP A 340 -9.05 32.87 -14.48
C TRP A 340 -7.89 33.59 -13.77
N PRO A 341 -7.59 34.84 -14.18
CA PRO A 341 -6.58 35.66 -13.53
C PRO A 341 -6.92 35.87 -12.05
N GLY A 342 -5.94 35.71 -11.17
CA GLY A 342 -6.11 35.82 -9.72
C GLY A 342 -6.38 34.51 -9.00
N LEU A 343 -6.60 33.40 -9.73
CA LEU A 343 -6.54 32.08 -9.10
C LEU A 343 -5.09 31.71 -8.73
N PRO A 344 -4.87 31.01 -7.63
CA PRO A 344 -3.57 30.48 -7.27
C PRO A 344 -3.17 29.33 -8.23
N ALA A 345 -1.94 28.80 -8.12
CA ALA A 345 -1.37 27.80 -9.03
C ALA A 345 -2.06 26.41 -9.04
N GLY A 346 -3.25 26.29 -8.45
CA GLY A 346 -4.09 25.09 -8.40
C GLY A 346 -5.29 25.34 -7.49
N ILE A 347 -6.30 24.49 -7.59
CA ILE A 347 -7.57 24.60 -6.86
C ILE A 347 -7.89 23.25 -6.23
N ASP A 348 -8.80 23.20 -5.26
CA ASP A 348 -9.18 21.93 -4.60
C ASP A 348 -10.61 21.50 -5.01
N ALA A 349 -11.47 22.45 -5.37
CA ALA A 349 -12.77 22.16 -5.96
C ALA A 349 -13.20 23.29 -6.90
N CYS A 350 -14.10 22.95 -7.82
CA CYS A 350 -14.71 23.89 -8.74
C CYS A 350 -16.19 23.52 -8.91
N ALA A 351 -17.05 24.52 -8.88
CA ALA A 351 -18.47 24.36 -9.18
C ALA A 351 -18.93 25.43 -10.16
N TRP A 352 -19.75 25.05 -11.13
CA TRP A 352 -20.43 26.00 -12.00
C TRP A 352 -21.87 26.22 -11.51
N SER A 353 -22.27 27.49 -11.36
CA SER A 353 -23.63 27.85 -10.94
C SER A 353 -24.50 28.17 -12.14
N GLN A 354 -25.62 27.46 -12.26
CA GLN A 354 -26.67 27.77 -13.24
C GLN A 354 -27.27 29.16 -13.04
N LEU A 355 -27.43 29.57 -11.78
CA LEU A 355 -28.10 30.84 -11.42
C LEU A 355 -27.23 32.05 -11.75
N SER A 356 -25.94 32.03 -11.40
CA SER A 356 -25.05 33.17 -11.64
C SER A 356 -24.25 33.07 -12.93
N ARG A 357 -24.31 31.93 -13.63
CA ARG A 357 -23.52 31.62 -14.84
C ARG A 357 -22.01 31.74 -14.62
N LYS A 358 -21.55 31.53 -13.37
CA LYS A 358 -20.15 31.71 -12.96
C LYS A 358 -19.55 30.41 -12.40
N PHE A 359 -18.23 30.31 -12.53
CA PHE A 359 -17.42 29.31 -11.82
C PHE A 359 -17.06 29.82 -10.43
N TYR A 360 -17.19 28.95 -9.44
CA TYR A 360 -16.77 29.14 -8.07
C TYR A 360 -15.62 28.18 -7.81
N PHE A 361 -14.49 28.75 -7.39
CA PHE A 361 -13.27 28.01 -7.12
C PHE A 361 -13.02 27.99 -5.63
N PHE A 362 -12.67 26.81 -5.12
CA PHE A 362 -12.38 26.61 -3.71
C PHE A 362 -10.91 26.24 -3.58
N LYS A 363 -10.25 26.88 -2.62
CA LYS A 363 -8.90 26.54 -2.20
C LYS A 363 -8.74 26.80 -0.71
N GLY A 364 -8.25 25.80 0.02
CA GLY A 364 -8.05 25.81 1.47
C GLY A 364 -6.61 25.73 1.90
#